data_AF-A0A2K9AGV9-F1
#
_entry.id   AF-A0A2K9AGV9-F1
#
_cell.length_a   1.000
_cell.length_b   1.000
_cell.length_c   1.000
_cell.angle_alpha   90.00
_cell.angle_beta   90.00
_cell.angle_gamma   90.00
#
_symmetry.space_group_name_H-M   'P 1'
#
loop_
_entity.id
_entity.type
_entity.pdbx_description
1 polymer ?
#
loop_
_entity_poly.entity_id
_entity_poly.type
_entity_poly.pdbx_seq_one_letter_code
_entity_poly.pdbx_strand_id
1 'polypeptide(L)'
;MKKILILLVSLAITAILLFILLQDEDSETQIKDLAESNKTANSTSSIELETPTVQKQADDSTPLENEVQEEIKEQLPSNVCKEQLAEQYPDLDRQYHQIIEEFYLNDEQMMGDGVYQNMSFEALKPLADSNDPNAMMVYGSDKIWHSATGIRISRSDSQYRTQEQTQEIIKNHQIDLVGISEGEDYLFRAAVFGKVGSVFELSMLLDLAARQMDRKEYKDNLIEDVLIKSHAYKKLLTNIFKNDEALKGVFLSSNDPFKNIQRLYADHEDFEDIKIRIETGSEILYKELVRRWEHEREYYGFDIYPDYLQGELEDYGNAYLECHLR
;
A
#
# COMPACT_ATOMS: atom_id res chain seq x y z
N MET A 1 48.08 30.84 -22.87
CA MET A 1 47.07 30.29 -23.81
C MET A 1 46.40 29.01 -23.31
N LYS A 2 47.12 27.98 -22.81
CA LYS A 2 46.49 26.74 -22.29
C LYS A 2 45.50 26.96 -21.12
N LYS A 3 45.80 27.87 -20.20
CA LYS A 3 44.92 28.19 -19.05
C LYS A 3 43.61 28.89 -19.45
N ILE A 4 43.62 29.65 -20.55
CA ILE A 4 42.43 30.33 -21.09
C ILE A 4 41.53 29.31 -21.81
N LEU A 5 42.13 28.35 -22.51
CA LEU A 5 41.40 27.27 -23.17
C LEU A 5 40.66 26.38 -22.18
N ILE A 6 41.31 26.02 -21.06
CA ILE A 6 40.68 25.19 -20.00
C ILE A 6 39.49 25.93 -19.38
N LEU A 7 39.61 27.24 -19.16
CA LEU A 7 38.55 28.05 -18.57
C LEU A 7 37.36 28.23 -19.51
N LEU A 8 37.60 28.34 -20.83
CA LEU A 8 36.53 28.37 -21.83
C LEU A 8 35.82 27.03 -21.97
N VAL A 9 36.56 25.91 -21.91
CA VAL A 9 35.96 24.57 -21.96
C VAL A 9 35.15 24.28 -20.70
N SER A 10 35.63 24.68 -19.51
CA SER A 10 34.83 24.51 -18.29
C SER A 10 33.56 25.34 -18.35
N LEU A 11 33.63 26.60 -18.82
CA LEU A 11 32.45 27.47 -18.93
C LEU A 11 31.41 26.91 -19.92
N ALA A 12 31.86 26.32 -21.03
CA ALA A 12 30.98 25.69 -22.00
C ALA A 12 30.28 24.45 -21.43
N ILE A 13 30.98 23.62 -20.65
CA ILE A 13 30.40 22.46 -19.98
C ILE A 13 29.36 22.90 -18.94
N THR A 14 29.64 23.94 -18.14
CA THR A 14 28.67 24.46 -17.16
C THR A 14 27.43 25.04 -17.85
N ALA A 15 27.59 25.72 -18.99
CA ALA A 15 26.47 26.26 -19.77
C ALA A 15 25.60 25.16 -20.38
N ILE A 16 26.19 24.04 -20.83
CA ILE A 16 25.45 22.87 -21.32
C ILE A 16 24.68 22.19 -20.19
N LEU A 17 25.30 22.03 -19.01
CA LEU A 17 24.63 21.46 -17.83
C LEU A 17 23.45 22.33 -17.36
N LEU A 18 23.61 23.66 -17.37
CA LEU A 18 22.51 24.60 -17.08
C LEU A 18 21.39 24.54 -18.14
N PHE A 19 21.74 24.39 -19.41
CA PHE A 19 20.75 24.26 -20.48
C PHE A 19 19.93 22.96 -20.36
N ILE A 20 20.56 21.85 -19.96
CA ILE A 20 19.86 20.58 -19.70
C ILE A 20 18.94 20.71 -18.49
N LEU A 21 19.40 21.35 -17.40
CA LEU A 21 18.57 21.54 -16.20
C LEU A 21 17.37 22.48 -16.41
N LEU A 22 17.43 23.36 -17.40
CA LEU A 22 16.33 24.28 -17.75
C LEU A 22 15.38 23.73 -18.82
N GLN A 23 15.62 22.53 -19.35
CA GLN A 23 14.79 21.95 -20.42
C GLN A 23 13.58 21.15 -19.92
N ASP A 24 13.43 20.92 -18.61
CA ASP A 24 12.36 20.09 -18.03
C ASP A 24 11.19 20.88 -17.40
N GLU A 25 11.07 22.20 -17.64
CA GLU A 25 10.00 23.00 -16.99
C GLU A 25 8.91 23.58 -17.91
N ASP A 26 8.91 23.36 -19.22
CA ASP A 26 7.86 23.93 -20.09
C ASP A 26 7.49 23.03 -21.29
N SER A 27 6.67 22.01 -21.05
CA SER A 27 5.84 21.44 -22.13
C SER A 27 4.59 20.71 -21.64
N GLU A 28 3.76 21.35 -20.81
CA GLU A 28 2.31 21.07 -20.79
C GLU A 28 1.52 22.22 -20.13
N THR A 29 1.66 23.44 -20.64
CA THR A 29 0.68 24.49 -20.34
C THR A 29 0.56 25.40 -21.55
N GLN A 30 -0.36 25.09 -22.44
CA GLN A 30 -0.83 26.07 -23.40
C GLN A 30 -2.21 25.69 -23.97
N ILE A 31 -3.21 26.53 -23.63
CA ILE A 31 -4.14 27.21 -24.56
C ILE A 31 -5.62 27.18 -24.09
N LYS A 32 -6.00 28.35 -23.55
CA LYS A 32 -7.28 29.07 -23.66
C LYS A 32 -8.38 28.87 -22.60
N ASP A 33 -8.23 29.67 -21.54
CA ASP A 33 -9.26 30.68 -21.24
C ASP A 33 -9.49 31.59 -22.45
N LEU A 34 -10.69 31.55 -23.03
CA LEU A 34 -11.40 32.68 -23.66
C LEU A 34 -12.72 32.19 -24.26
N ALA A 35 -13.76 32.11 -23.43
CA ALA A 35 -15.14 32.42 -23.81
C ALA A 35 -16.02 32.52 -22.57
N GLU A 36 -15.82 33.57 -21.80
CA GLU A 36 -16.81 34.06 -20.85
C GLU A 36 -18.02 34.64 -21.61
N SER A 37 -19.20 34.51 -20.99
CA SER A 37 -20.46 35.22 -21.29
C SER A 37 -21.43 34.60 -22.30
N ASN A 38 -22.48 33.94 -21.77
CA ASN A 38 -23.84 34.43 -21.98
C ASN A 38 -24.80 34.06 -20.82
N LYS A 39 -25.36 35.11 -20.22
CA LYS A 39 -26.40 35.15 -19.18
C LYS A 39 -27.71 34.47 -19.63
N THR A 40 -28.51 33.95 -18.68
CA THR A 40 -29.77 34.56 -18.15
C THR A 40 -30.85 33.53 -17.75
N ALA A 41 -31.10 33.48 -16.43
CA ALA A 41 -32.39 33.46 -15.68
C ALA A 41 -33.58 32.49 -15.93
N ASN A 42 -34.22 32.18 -14.77
CA ASN A 42 -35.59 31.74 -14.48
C ASN A 42 -35.88 30.22 -14.58
N SER A 43 -36.64 29.54 -13.72
CA SER A 43 -37.46 29.93 -12.57
C SER A 43 -38.02 28.66 -11.87
N THR A 44 -38.20 28.74 -10.55
CA THR A 44 -39.36 28.23 -9.76
C THR A 44 -39.62 26.71 -9.59
N SER A 45 -39.52 26.24 -8.33
CA SER A 45 -40.55 25.50 -7.56
C SER A 45 -39.88 24.97 -6.27
N SER A 46 -40.02 25.63 -5.11
CA SER A 46 -41.07 25.40 -4.11
C SER A 46 -41.28 23.92 -3.80
N ILE A 47 -40.89 23.47 -2.60
CA ILE A 47 -41.75 22.83 -1.59
C ILE A 47 -41.06 22.98 -0.23
N GLU A 48 -41.78 23.68 0.63
CA GLU A 48 -41.59 23.89 2.06
C GLU A 48 -42.30 22.74 2.78
N LEU A 49 -41.71 22.12 3.82
CA LEU A 49 -42.48 21.44 4.86
C LEU A 49 -41.70 21.34 6.19
N GLU A 50 -42.09 22.23 7.09
CA GLU A 50 -42.34 22.01 8.53
C GLU A 50 -41.22 21.53 9.47
N THR A 51 -40.64 22.49 10.16
CA THR A 51 -40.22 22.38 11.57
C THR A 51 -41.42 22.29 12.51
N PRO A 52 -41.27 21.62 13.66
CA PRO A 52 -41.87 22.12 14.90
C PRO A 52 -40.78 22.55 15.88
N THR A 53 -40.78 23.86 16.10
CA THR A 53 -40.13 24.60 17.18
C THR A 53 -40.58 24.11 18.56
N VAL A 54 -39.62 23.88 19.46
CA VAL A 54 -39.83 23.95 20.91
C VAL A 54 -38.93 25.05 21.47
N GLN A 55 -39.55 26.17 21.86
CA GLN A 55 -39.03 27.21 22.76
C GLN A 55 -38.86 26.60 24.17
N LYS A 56 -38.04 27.06 25.13
CA LYS A 56 -37.34 28.32 25.43
C LYS A 56 -36.50 27.99 26.69
N GLN A 57 -35.27 28.46 26.81
CA GLN A 57 -34.85 29.29 27.96
C GLN A 57 -33.41 29.73 27.78
N ALA A 58 -33.23 31.04 27.65
CA ALA A 58 -31.98 31.71 27.90
C ALA A 58 -31.71 31.67 29.40
N ASP A 59 -30.50 31.27 29.78
CA ASP A 59 -29.89 31.79 30.99
C ASP A 59 -28.50 32.33 30.65
N ASP A 60 -28.26 33.50 31.20
CA ASP A 60 -27.19 34.43 30.92
C ASP A 60 -25.98 34.04 31.78
N SER A 61 -24.87 33.69 31.14
CA SER A 61 -23.59 33.46 31.82
C SER A 61 -22.46 33.75 30.83
N THR A 62 -22.01 35.01 30.89
CA THR A 62 -20.69 35.56 30.55
C THR A 62 -19.69 34.62 29.87
N PRO A 63 -19.17 34.93 28.67
CA PRO A 63 -18.13 34.13 28.04
C PRO A 63 -16.81 34.38 28.77
N LEU A 64 -16.32 33.41 29.53
CA LEU A 64 -14.90 33.32 29.83
C LEU A 64 -14.21 32.80 28.58
N GLU A 65 -13.58 33.74 27.90
CA GLU A 65 -12.56 33.58 26.88
C GLU A 65 -11.42 32.75 27.46
N ASN A 66 -11.54 31.43 27.39
CA ASN A 66 -10.39 30.54 27.45
C ASN A 66 -9.93 30.37 26.00
N GLU A 67 -9.01 31.25 25.58
CA GLU A 67 -8.01 30.90 24.58
C GLU A 67 -7.34 29.59 25.05
N VAL A 68 -7.86 28.46 24.57
CA VAL A 68 -7.01 27.29 24.38
C VAL A 68 -6.10 27.70 23.24
N GLN A 69 -4.95 28.30 23.58
CA GLN A 69 -3.79 28.22 22.73
C GLN A 69 -3.53 26.71 22.58
N GLU A 70 -4.03 26.13 21.49
CA GLU A 70 -3.42 24.95 20.91
C GLU A 70 -1.99 25.37 20.59
N GLU A 71 -1.12 25.17 21.58
CA GLU A 71 0.30 25.07 21.37
C GLU A 71 0.44 24.01 20.30
N ILE A 72 0.70 24.44 19.06
CA ILE A 72 1.05 23.57 17.95
C ILE A 72 2.36 22.92 18.39
N LYS A 73 2.26 21.85 19.18
CA LYS A 73 3.37 20.99 19.49
C LYS A 73 3.79 20.42 18.16
N GLU A 74 4.91 20.93 17.66
CA GLU A 74 5.58 20.44 16.49
C GLU A 74 5.65 18.91 16.63
N GLN A 75 4.82 18.20 15.86
CA GLN A 75 4.74 16.76 15.97
C GLN A 75 6.10 16.21 15.53
N LEU A 76 6.77 15.50 16.44
CA LEU A 76 8.03 14.85 16.12
C LEU A 76 7.84 13.94 14.89
N PRO A 77 8.81 13.94 13.94
CA PRO A 77 8.78 13.02 12.81
C PRO A 77 8.55 11.57 13.27
N SER A 78 7.83 10.77 12.47
CA SER A 78 7.45 9.40 12.83
C SER A 78 8.63 8.54 13.32
N ASN A 79 9.77 8.60 12.63
CA ASN A 79 10.97 7.85 13.00
C ASN A 79 11.52 8.27 14.38
N VAL A 80 11.58 9.57 14.65
CA VAL A 80 12.05 10.10 15.94
C VAL A 80 11.09 9.71 17.07
N CYS A 81 9.78 9.75 16.81
CA CYS A 81 8.76 9.32 17.77
C CYS A 81 8.92 7.84 18.13
N LYS A 82 9.09 6.96 17.12
CA LYS A 82 9.30 5.52 17.32
C LYS A 82 10.60 5.22 18.06
N GLU A 83 11.70 5.90 17.71
CA GLU A 83 12.98 5.76 18.42
C GLU A 83 12.86 6.12 19.90
N GLN A 84 12.21 7.25 20.22
CA GLN A 84 11.98 7.64 21.62
C GLN A 84 11.10 6.65 22.37
N LEU A 85 10.07 6.11 21.72
CA LEU A 85 9.19 5.11 22.29
C LEU A 85 9.94 3.80 22.60
N ALA A 86 10.80 3.35 21.68
CA ALA A 86 11.63 2.16 21.85
C ALA A 86 12.68 2.35 22.96
N GLU A 87 13.29 3.53 23.07
CA GLU A 87 14.21 3.87 24.18
C GLU A 87 13.50 3.87 25.53
N GLN A 88 12.25 4.33 25.57
CA GLN A 88 11.45 4.37 26.81
C GLN A 88 10.98 2.99 27.25
N TYR A 89 10.65 2.09 26.31
CA TYR A 89 10.10 0.76 26.59
C TYR A 89 10.81 -0.36 25.81
N PRO A 90 12.11 -0.60 26.07
CA PRO A 90 12.92 -1.51 25.23
C PRO A 90 12.44 -2.97 25.23
N ASP A 91 11.89 -3.46 26.35
CA ASP A 91 11.37 -4.83 26.43
C ASP A 91 10.02 -5.00 25.70
N LEU A 92 9.17 -3.97 25.68
CA LEU A 92 7.91 -3.99 24.93
C LEU A 92 8.19 -3.84 23.43
N ASP A 93 9.13 -2.98 23.06
CA ASP A 93 9.58 -2.83 21.67
C ASP A 93 10.12 -4.14 21.09
N ARG A 94 10.98 -4.83 21.85
CA ARG A 94 11.50 -6.14 21.46
C ARG A 94 10.38 -7.18 21.27
N GLN A 95 9.42 -7.24 22.21
CA GLN A 95 8.29 -8.18 22.12
C GLN A 95 7.38 -7.85 20.93
N TYR A 96 7.11 -6.56 20.70
CA TYR A 96 6.30 -6.09 19.58
C TYR A 96 6.90 -6.50 18.23
N HIS A 97 8.21 -6.28 18.05
CA HIS A 97 8.92 -6.72 16.85
C HIS A 97 8.92 -8.25 16.72
N GLN A 98 9.17 -9.00 17.80
CA GLN A 98 9.10 -10.47 17.78
C GLN A 98 7.74 -10.97 17.29
N ILE A 99 6.65 -10.36 17.74
CA ILE A 99 5.30 -10.70 17.28
C ILE A 99 5.12 -10.41 15.78
N ILE A 100 5.63 -9.28 15.29
CA ILE A 100 5.64 -8.99 13.85
C ILE A 100 6.41 -10.08 13.08
N GLU A 101 7.58 -10.49 13.56
CA GLU A 101 8.37 -11.56 12.94
C GLU A 101 7.66 -12.93 12.97
N GLU A 102 6.77 -13.18 13.94
CA GLU A 102 5.99 -14.42 13.98
C GLU A 102 5.01 -14.50 12.82
N PHE A 103 4.26 -13.42 12.56
CA PHE A 103 3.23 -13.40 11.52
C PHE A 103 3.69 -12.80 10.17
N TYR A 104 4.91 -12.28 10.08
CA TYR A 104 5.50 -11.71 8.87
C TYR A 104 6.97 -12.17 8.68
N LEU A 105 7.73 -11.50 7.81
CA LEU A 105 9.16 -11.74 7.65
C LEU A 105 9.93 -11.02 8.76
N ASN A 106 11.05 -11.60 9.19
CA ASN A 106 11.99 -10.91 10.07
C ASN A 106 12.83 -9.86 9.34
N ASP A 107 13.58 -9.04 10.07
CA ASP A 107 14.37 -7.95 9.50
C ASP A 107 15.35 -8.42 8.41
N GLU A 108 16.07 -9.51 8.64
CA GLU A 108 17.00 -10.08 7.64
C GLU A 108 16.27 -10.51 6.36
N GLN A 109 15.11 -11.14 6.51
CA GLN A 109 14.26 -11.58 5.41
C GLN A 109 13.66 -10.40 4.66
N MET A 110 13.21 -9.36 5.35
CA MET A 110 12.71 -8.11 4.76
C MET A 110 13.80 -7.36 4.00
N MET A 111 15.05 -7.43 4.45
CA MET A 111 16.21 -6.87 3.76
C MET A 111 16.70 -7.71 2.56
N GLY A 112 16.08 -8.87 2.31
CA GLY A 112 16.48 -9.75 1.21
C GLY A 112 17.66 -10.68 1.54
N ASP A 113 18.06 -10.74 2.82
CA ASP A 113 19.27 -11.44 3.29
C ASP A 113 18.97 -12.73 4.05
N GLY A 114 17.69 -13.05 4.26
CA GLY A 114 17.26 -14.30 4.87
C GLY A 114 17.64 -15.56 4.09
N VAL A 115 17.61 -16.71 4.78
CA VAL A 115 17.99 -18.02 4.21
C VAL A 115 17.19 -18.35 2.95
N TYR A 116 15.89 -18.12 2.94
CA TYR A 116 15.03 -18.39 1.79
C TYR A 116 15.29 -17.40 0.64
N GLN A 117 15.54 -16.13 0.92
CA GLN A 117 15.82 -15.09 -0.09
C GLN A 117 17.13 -15.34 -0.86
N ASN A 118 18.05 -16.10 -0.26
CA ASN A 118 19.31 -16.52 -0.86
C ASN A 118 19.23 -17.86 -1.63
N MET A 119 18.11 -18.57 -1.56
CA MET A 119 17.90 -19.79 -2.35
C MET A 119 17.44 -19.45 -3.77
N SER A 120 17.82 -20.28 -4.75
CA SER A 120 17.23 -20.21 -6.09
C SER A 120 15.74 -20.50 -6.03
N PHE A 121 14.95 -19.88 -6.90
CA PHE A 121 13.50 -20.08 -7.00
C PHE A 121 13.09 -21.56 -7.08
N GLU A 122 13.83 -22.36 -7.86
CA GLU A 122 13.58 -23.78 -8.04
C GLU A 122 13.86 -24.61 -6.77
N ALA A 123 14.77 -24.14 -5.92
CA ALA A 123 15.11 -24.78 -4.63
C ALA A 123 14.14 -24.38 -3.51
N LEU A 124 13.48 -23.22 -3.63
CA LEU A 124 12.44 -22.79 -2.70
C LEU A 124 11.16 -23.60 -2.84
N LYS A 125 10.80 -23.99 -4.07
CA LYS A 125 9.52 -24.65 -4.35
C LYS A 125 9.29 -25.91 -3.49
N PRO A 126 10.21 -26.87 -3.34
CA PRO A 126 9.98 -28.06 -2.53
C PRO A 126 9.71 -27.74 -1.05
N LEU A 127 10.33 -26.68 -0.51
CA LEU A 127 10.09 -26.22 0.86
C LEU A 127 8.70 -25.60 0.98
N ALA A 128 8.32 -24.74 0.04
CA ALA A 128 6.97 -24.18 -0.05
C ALA A 128 5.90 -25.27 -0.21
N ASP A 129 6.16 -26.29 -1.04
CA ASP A 129 5.28 -27.45 -1.23
C ASP A 129 5.13 -28.28 0.05
N SER A 130 6.14 -28.26 0.94
CA SER A 130 6.15 -28.97 2.22
C SER A 130 5.42 -28.24 3.36
N ASN A 131 4.69 -27.16 3.05
CA ASN A 131 4.00 -26.31 4.02
C ASN A 131 4.92 -25.57 5.00
N ASP A 132 6.15 -25.25 4.59
CA ASP A 132 6.97 -24.28 5.31
C ASP A 132 6.41 -22.86 5.03
N PRO A 133 5.83 -22.15 6.03
CA PRO A 133 5.14 -20.90 5.79
C PRO A 133 6.09 -19.77 5.37
N ASN A 134 7.35 -19.78 5.82
CA ASN A 134 8.35 -18.79 5.37
C ASN A 134 8.71 -19.04 3.92
N ALA A 135 8.95 -20.30 3.54
CA ALA A 135 9.25 -20.66 2.16
C ALA A 135 8.07 -20.35 1.23
N MET A 136 6.84 -20.66 1.66
CA MET A 136 5.62 -20.32 0.92
C MET A 136 5.50 -18.81 0.70
N MET A 137 5.73 -18.01 1.74
CA MET A 137 5.66 -16.56 1.65
C MET A 137 6.68 -16.01 0.64
N VAL A 138 7.96 -16.39 0.78
CA VAL A 138 9.03 -15.92 -0.12
C VAL A 138 8.80 -16.41 -1.56
N TYR A 139 8.46 -17.70 -1.74
CA TYR A 139 8.19 -18.27 -3.05
C TYR A 139 6.97 -17.61 -3.72
N GLY A 140 5.89 -17.41 -2.97
CA GLY A 140 4.67 -16.76 -3.46
C GLY A 140 4.93 -15.32 -3.89
N SER A 141 5.62 -14.53 -3.06
CA SER A 141 5.97 -13.15 -3.40
C SER A 141 6.88 -13.07 -4.62
N ASP A 142 7.92 -13.90 -4.70
CA ASP A 142 8.84 -13.92 -5.84
C ASP A 142 8.13 -14.37 -7.14
N LYS A 143 7.21 -15.34 -7.02
CA LYS A 143 6.37 -15.80 -8.14
C LYS A 143 5.49 -14.66 -8.68
N ILE A 144 4.77 -13.93 -7.84
CA ILE A 144 3.92 -12.81 -8.30
C ILE A 144 4.79 -11.69 -8.88
N TRP A 145 5.87 -11.32 -8.20
CA TRP A 145 6.78 -10.26 -8.66
C TRP A 145 7.35 -10.57 -10.04
N HIS A 146 7.87 -11.78 -10.23
CA HIS A 146 8.38 -12.24 -11.52
C HIS A 146 7.30 -12.30 -12.58
N SER A 147 6.11 -12.80 -12.23
CA SER A 147 5.01 -12.90 -13.18
C SER A 147 4.50 -11.53 -13.64
N ALA A 148 4.52 -10.53 -12.75
CA ALA A 148 4.12 -9.16 -13.06
C ALA A 148 5.22 -8.33 -13.77
N THR A 149 6.49 -8.58 -13.50
CA THR A 149 7.59 -7.67 -13.89
C THR A 149 8.74 -8.31 -14.66
N GLY A 150 8.84 -9.64 -14.68
CA GLY A 150 9.96 -10.39 -15.25
C GLY A 150 11.20 -10.42 -14.35
N ILE A 151 11.12 -9.84 -13.16
CA ILE A 151 12.22 -9.74 -12.20
C ILE A 151 12.03 -10.76 -11.09
N ARG A 152 13.10 -11.38 -10.61
CA ARG A 152 13.09 -12.03 -9.29
C ARG A 152 13.71 -11.12 -8.24
N ILE A 153 13.15 -11.13 -7.05
CA ILE A 153 13.61 -10.37 -5.88
C ILE A 153 14.82 -11.08 -5.25
N SER A 154 14.88 -12.41 -5.37
CA SER A 154 15.98 -13.23 -4.84
C SER A 154 17.35 -12.65 -5.18
N ARG A 155 18.23 -12.62 -4.16
CA ARG A 155 19.52 -11.91 -4.23
C ARG A 155 20.43 -12.47 -5.33
N SER A 156 20.33 -13.77 -5.61
CA SER A 156 21.06 -14.44 -6.67
C SER A 156 20.79 -13.82 -8.05
N ASP A 157 19.56 -13.38 -8.29
CA ASP A 157 19.12 -12.84 -9.57
C ASP A 157 19.19 -11.30 -9.63
N SER A 158 19.07 -10.60 -8.49
CA SER A 158 18.94 -9.13 -8.44
C SER A 158 20.27 -8.37 -8.31
N GLN A 159 21.29 -8.95 -7.67
CA GLN A 159 22.51 -8.24 -7.27
C GLN A 159 23.43 -7.75 -8.41
N TYR A 160 23.20 -8.17 -9.66
CA TYR A 160 24.08 -7.85 -10.80
C TYR A 160 23.45 -6.98 -11.88
N ARG A 161 22.21 -6.51 -11.69
CA ARG A 161 21.46 -5.75 -12.71
C ARG A 161 21.63 -4.25 -12.53
N THR A 162 21.90 -3.53 -13.62
CA THR A 162 21.80 -2.06 -13.61
C THR A 162 20.34 -1.61 -13.61
N GLN A 163 20.11 -0.33 -13.32
CA GLN A 163 18.77 0.26 -13.39
C GLN A 163 18.20 0.19 -14.81
N GLU A 164 19.03 0.45 -15.83
CA GLU A 164 18.63 0.40 -17.24
C GLU A 164 18.22 -1.02 -17.66
N GLN A 165 19.02 -2.03 -17.27
CA GLN A 165 18.68 -3.44 -17.52
C GLN A 165 17.36 -3.83 -16.85
N THR A 166 17.15 -3.37 -15.62
CA THR A 166 15.93 -3.63 -14.87
C THR A 166 14.71 -3.01 -15.56
N GLN A 167 14.83 -1.76 -16.02
CA GLN A 167 13.77 -1.10 -16.79
C GLN A 167 13.49 -1.79 -18.13
N GLU A 168 14.52 -2.24 -18.83
CA GLU A 168 14.38 -2.98 -20.08
C GLU A 168 13.64 -4.30 -19.89
N ILE A 169 13.97 -5.06 -18.84
CA ILE A 169 13.26 -6.30 -18.48
C ILE A 169 11.78 -6.00 -18.25
N ILE A 170 11.45 -5.04 -17.38
CA ILE A 170 10.05 -4.67 -17.09
C ILE A 170 9.33 -4.25 -18.37
N LYS A 171 9.96 -3.43 -19.21
CA LYS A 171 9.36 -2.92 -20.45
C LYS A 171 9.09 -4.02 -21.47
N ASN A 172 9.91 -5.06 -21.52
CA ASN A 172 9.76 -6.15 -22.50
C ASN A 172 9.01 -7.37 -21.95
N HIS A 173 8.84 -7.48 -20.63
CA HIS A 173 8.16 -8.61 -19.99
C HIS A 173 6.68 -8.71 -20.39
N GLN A 174 6.21 -9.94 -20.59
CA GLN A 174 4.79 -10.25 -20.75
C GLN A 174 4.24 -10.77 -19.44
N ILE A 175 3.19 -10.12 -18.95
CA ILE A 175 2.59 -10.46 -17.66
C ILE A 175 1.99 -11.87 -17.71
N ASP A 176 2.38 -12.69 -16.74
CA ASP A 176 1.91 -14.08 -16.59
C ASP A 176 0.80 -14.15 -15.53
N LEU A 177 -0.46 -14.07 -15.96
CA LEU A 177 -1.60 -14.15 -15.05
C LEU A 177 -1.72 -15.51 -14.35
N VAL A 178 -1.24 -16.59 -14.97
CA VAL A 178 -1.23 -17.93 -14.35
C VAL A 178 -0.22 -17.93 -13.22
N GLY A 179 0.99 -17.41 -13.46
CA GLY A 179 2.02 -17.29 -12.45
C GLY A 179 1.59 -16.40 -11.26
N ILE A 180 0.87 -15.32 -11.51
CA ILE A 180 0.27 -14.49 -10.45
C ILE A 180 -0.70 -15.33 -9.61
N SER A 181 -1.61 -16.07 -10.25
CA SER A 181 -2.57 -16.92 -9.54
C SER A 181 -1.92 -18.06 -8.75
N GLU A 182 -0.82 -18.63 -9.24
CA GLU A 182 -0.05 -19.62 -8.49
C GLU A 182 0.56 -19.01 -7.24
N GLY A 183 1.22 -17.85 -7.37
CA GLY A 183 1.81 -17.14 -6.24
C GLY A 183 0.76 -16.71 -5.22
N GLU A 184 -0.44 -16.35 -5.69
CA GLU A 184 -1.59 -16.03 -4.83
C GLU A 184 -1.93 -17.17 -3.87
N ASP A 185 -1.98 -18.42 -4.38
CA ASP A 185 -2.28 -19.59 -3.57
C ASP A 185 -1.22 -19.87 -2.50
N TYR A 186 0.07 -19.71 -2.83
CA TYR A 186 1.14 -19.88 -1.84
C TYR A 186 1.09 -18.83 -0.75
N LEU A 187 0.86 -17.56 -1.08
CA LEU A 187 0.75 -16.50 -0.07
C LEU A 187 -0.49 -16.68 0.81
N PHE A 188 -1.62 -17.07 0.26
CA PHE A 188 -2.81 -17.36 1.05
C PHE A 188 -2.57 -18.53 2.00
N ARG A 189 -1.94 -19.61 1.53
CA ARG A 189 -1.57 -20.76 2.37
C ARG A 189 -0.55 -20.35 3.45
N ALA A 190 0.46 -19.55 3.13
CA ALA A 190 1.40 -19.02 4.11
C ALA A 190 0.67 -18.29 5.25
N ALA A 191 -0.33 -17.46 4.91
CA ALA A 191 -1.18 -16.79 5.90
C ALA A 191 -1.99 -17.77 6.76
N VAL A 192 -2.59 -18.79 6.14
CA VAL A 192 -3.28 -19.86 6.89
C VAL A 192 -2.34 -20.52 7.90
N PHE A 193 -1.09 -20.77 7.52
CA PHE A 193 -0.04 -21.37 8.38
C PHE A 193 0.65 -20.36 9.34
N GLY A 194 0.09 -19.17 9.54
CA GLY A 194 0.51 -18.23 10.57
C GLY A 194 1.22 -16.98 10.06
N LYS A 195 1.67 -16.95 8.79
CA LYS A 195 2.29 -15.75 8.19
C LYS A 195 1.25 -14.79 7.64
N VAL A 196 0.38 -14.26 8.51
CA VAL A 196 -0.76 -13.40 8.17
C VAL A 196 -0.37 -12.19 7.32
N GLY A 197 0.83 -11.63 7.50
CA GLY A 197 1.30 -10.53 6.66
C GLY A 197 1.50 -10.91 5.18
N SER A 198 1.42 -12.20 4.82
CA SER A 198 1.30 -12.64 3.41
C SER A 198 0.02 -12.14 2.74
N VAL A 199 -1.05 -11.87 3.49
CA VAL A 199 -2.29 -11.25 2.94
C VAL A 199 -2.05 -9.76 2.61
N PHE A 200 -1.22 -9.08 3.40
CA PHE A 200 -0.76 -7.73 3.07
C PHE A 200 0.06 -7.73 1.77
N GLU A 201 1.06 -8.61 1.66
CA GLU A 201 1.88 -8.81 0.45
C GLU A 201 1.02 -9.09 -0.78
N LEU A 202 0.04 -9.99 -0.67
CA LEU A 202 -0.93 -10.29 -1.72
C LEU A 202 -1.56 -9.02 -2.28
N SER A 203 -2.10 -8.17 -1.42
CA SER A 203 -2.75 -6.94 -1.87
C SER A 203 -1.78 -5.98 -2.56
N MET A 204 -0.58 -5.81 -2.02
CA MET A 204 0.45 -4.93 -2.58
C MET A 204 0.95 -5.43 -3.94
N LEU A 205 1.17 -6.74 -4.08
CA LEU A 205 1.70 -7.35 -5.29
C LEU A 205 0.63 -7.44 -6.40
N LEU A 206 -0.64 -7.63 -6.04
CA LEU A 206 -1.75 -7.52 -6.98
C LEU A 206 -1.95 -6.07 -7.44
N ASP A 207 -1.82 -5.10 -6.54
CA ASP A 207 -1.78 -3.68 -6.91
C ASP A 207 -0.63 -3.40 -7.90
N LEU A 208 0.58 -3.90 -7.64
CA LEU A 208 1.70 -3.81 -8.58
C LEU A 208 1.35 -4.42 -9.94
N ALA A 209 0.76 -5.62 -9.97
CA ALA A 209 0.38 -6.30 -11.20
C ALA A 209 -0.63 -5.50 -12.02
N ALA A 210 -1.69 -4.98 -11.39
CA ALA A 210 -2.69 -4.13 -12.05
C ALA A 210 -2.04 -2.90 -12.73
N ARG A 211 -1.09 -2.26 -12.05
CA ARG A 211 -0.35 -1.10 -12.60
C ARG A 211 0.55 -1.47 -13.77
N GLN A 212 1.13 -2.68 -13.78
CA GLN A 212 1.90 -3.15 -14.92
C GLN A 212 0.99 -3.53 -16.09
N MET A 213 -0.17 -4.11 -15.82
CA MET A 213 -1.17 -4.44 -16.83
C MET A 213 -1.68 -3.19 -17.55
N ASP A 214 -1.99 -2.14 -16.79
CA ASP A 214 -2.36 -0.81 -17.31
C ASP A 214 -1.28 -0.23 -18.23
N ARG A 215 -0.03 -0.17 -17.77
CA ARG A 215 1.13 0.29 -18.58
C ARG A 215 1.37 -0.52 -19.86
N LYS A 216 0.84 -1.75 -19.91
CA LYS A 216 0.97 -2.67 -21.04
C LYS A 216 -0.31 -2.74 -21.88
N GLU A 217 -1.26 -1.85 -21.63
CA GLU A 217 -2.52 -1.73 -22.36
C GLU A 217 -3.32 -3.04 -22.35
N TYR A 218 -3.32 -3.76 -21.22
CA TYR A 218 -4.21 -4.89 -21.02
C TYR A 218 -5.66 -4.42 -20.99
N LYS A 219 -6.60 -5.33 -21.26
CA LYS A 219 -8.03 -5.02 -21.23
C LYS A 219 -8.45 -4.60 -19.82
N ASP A 220 -9.25 -3.53 -19.72
CA ASP A 220 -9.74 -2.98 -18.45
C ASP A 220 -10.38 -4.04 -17.55
N ASN A 221 -11.19 -4.92 -18.11
CA ASN A 221 -11.85 -5.97 -17.32
C ASN A 221 -10.86 -6.90 -16.60
N LEU A 222 -9.68 -7.16 -17.18
CA LEU A 222 -8.64 -7.96 -16.53
C LEU A 222 -7.93 -7.17 -15.43
N ILE A 223 -7.76 -5.86 -15.62
CA ILE A 223 -7.17 -4.97 -14.61
C ILE A 223 -8.14 -4.83 -13.42
N GLU A 224 -9.43 -4.60 -13.70
CA GLU A 224 -10.52 -4.58 -12.72
C GLU A 224 -10.56 -5.87 -11.90
N ASP A 225 -10.46 -7.05 -12.53
CA ASP A 225 -10.42 -8.35 -11.83
C ASP A 225 -9.26 -8.45 -10.82
N VAL A 226 -8.07 -7.94 -11.17
CA VAL A 226 -6.91 -7.93 -10.27
C VAL A 226 -7.10 -6.92 -9.13
N LEU A 227 -7.69 -5.75 -9.41
CA LEU A 227 -8.01 -4.75 -8.39
C LEU A 227 -9.09 -5.25 -7.42
N ILE A 228 -10.09 -5.97 -7.91
CA ILE A 228 -11.11 -6.66 -7.10
C ILE A 228 -10.45 -7.61 -6.11
N LYS A 229 -9.51 -8.45 -6.58
CA LYS A 229 -8.75 -9.37 -5.71
C LYS A 229 -7.92 -8.61 -4.67
N SER A 230 -7.16 -7.61 -5.09
CA SER A 230 -6.36 -6.77 -4.18
C SER A 230 -7.22 -6.20 -3.06
N HIS A 231 -8.35 -5.58 -3.42
CA HIS A 231 -9.26 -4.97 -2.46
C HIS A 231 -9.92 -6.00 -1.53
N ALA A 232 -10.29 -7.18 -2.05
CA ALA A 232 -10.84 -8.26 -1.25
C ALA A 232 -9.83 -8.80 -0.22
N TYR A 233 -8.54 -8.92 -0.58
CA TYR A 233 -7.49 -9.30 0.37
C TYR A 233 -7.21 -8.23 1.43
N LYS A 234 -7.30 -6.93 1.08
CA LYS A 234 -7.23 -5.86 2.09
C LYS A 234 -8.38 -5.97 3.11
N LYS A 235 -9.61 -6.20 2.64
CA LYS A 235 -10.77 -6.45 3.51
C LYS A 235 -10.56 -7.70 4.38
N LEU A 236 -10.01 -8.76 3.82
CA LEU A 236 -9.66 -9.96 4.59
C LEU A 236 -8.66 -9.65 5.70
N LEU A 237 -7.58 -8.91 5.40
CA LEU A 237 -6.58 -8.51 6.39
C LEU A 237 -7.19 -7.70 7.53
N THR A 238 -8.04 -6.72 7.22
CA THR A 238 -8.81 -5.95 8.20
C THR A 238 -9.63 -6.86 9.12
N ASN A 239 -10.26 -7.89 8.56
CA ASN A 239 -11.06 -8.86 9.32
C ASN A 239 -10.19 -9.80 10.17
N ILE A 240 -8.99 -10.18 9.69
CA ILE A 240 -8.06 -11.01 10.46
C ILE A 240 -7.57 -10.26 11.70
N PHE A 241 -7.13 -9.00 11.54
CA PHE A 241 -6.66 -8.14 12.65
C PHE A 241 -7.77 -7.38 13.36
N LYS A 242 -9.01 -7.88 13.37
CA LYS A 242 -10.15 -7.17 14.00
C LYS A 242 -10.01 -7.00 15.52
N ASN A 243 -9.12 -7.76 16.15
CA ASN A 243 -8.80 -7.66 17.58
C ASN A 243 -7.56 -6.79 17.84
N ASP A 244 -6.73 -6.54 16.82
CA ASP A 244 -5.45 -5.84 16.94
C ASP A 244 -5.47 -4.52 16.15
N GLU A 245 -6.12 -3.48 16.70
CA GLU A 245 -6.27 -2.18 16.04
C GLU A 245 -4.93 -1.55 15.64
N ALA A 246 -3.91 -1.67 16.49
CA ALA A 246 -2.55 -1.20 16.21
C ALA A 246 -1.94 -1.88 14.97
N LEU A 247 -1.97 -3.22 14.90
CA LEU A 247 -1.43 -3.97 13.76
C LEU A 247 -2.21 -3.68 12.49
N LYS A 248 -3.55 -3.66 12.59
CA LYS A 248 -4.42 -3.25 11.50
C LYS A 248 -4.04 -1.87 10.97
N GLY A 249 -3.82 -0.91 11.86
CA GLY A 249 -3.39 0.44 11.52
C GLY A 249 -2.02 0.49 10.85
N VAL A 250 -1.01 -0.17 11.41
CA VAL A 250 0.37 -0.16 10.88
C VAL A 250 0.45 -0.77 9.47
N PHE A 251 -0.24 -1.88 9.23
CA PHE A 251 -0.21 -2.53 7.92
C PHE A 251 -1.11 -1.85 6.86
N LEU A 252 -2.16 -1.14 7.27
CA LEU A 252 -3.12 -0.53 6.33
C LEU A 252 -2.95 0.99 6.15
N SER A 253 -2.22 1.68 7.03
CA SER A 253 -2.02 3.14 7.03
C SER A 253 -1.52 3.70 5.70
N SER A 254 -0.69 2.94 4.99
CA SER A 254 -0.05 3.37 3.74
C SER A 254 -0.87 3.05 2.50
N ASN A 255 -1.94 2.26 2.62
CA ASN A 255 -2.47 1.48 1.51
C ASN A 255 -3.96 1.71 1.27
N ASP A 256 -4.35 2.99 1.12
CA ASP A 256 -5.72 3.36 0.74
C ASP A 256 -6.10 2.69 -0.59
N PRO A 257 -7.05 1.75 -0.59
CA PRO A 257 -7.44 1.03 -1.79
C PRO A 257 -7.98 1.95 -2.89
N PHE A 258 -8.52 3.11 -2.53
CA PHE A 258 -9.04 4.07 -3.50
C PHE A 258 -7.94 4.79 -4.25
N LYS A 259 -6.76 4.98 -3.64
CA LYS A 259 -5.63 5.62 -4.33
C LYS A 259 -5.23 4.87 -5.59
N ASN A 260 -5.32 3.55 -5.62
CA ASN A 260 -4.95 2.79 -6.81
C ASN A 260 -6.00 2.86 -7.91
N ILE A 261 -7.28 2.73 -7.57
CA ILE A 261 -8.39 2.88 -8.53
C ILE A 261 -8.36 4.29 -9.10
N GLN A 262 -8.27 5.30 -8.23
CA GLN A 262 -8.19 6.70 -8.63
C GLN A 262 -6.97 6.97 -9.51
N ARG A 263 -5.79 6.46 -9.15
CA ARG A 263 -4.60 6.67 -9.97
C ARG A 263 -4.68 6.05 -11.36
N LEU A 264 -5.44 4.97 -11.55
CA LEU A 264 -5.58 4.30 -12.84
C LEU A 264 -6.74 4.89 -13.67
N TYR A 265 -7.82 5.30 -13.02
CA TYR A 265 -9.08 5.61 -13.70
C TYR A 265 -9.63 7.02 -13.42
N ALA A 266 -8.94 7.91 -12.69
CA ALA A 266 -9.49 9.23 -12.34
C ALA A 266 -9.94 10.06 -13.55
N ASP A 267 -9.27 9.91 -14.69
CA ASP A 267 -9.55 10.66 -15.91
C ASP A 267 -10.56 9.95 -16.83
N HIS A 268 -11.08 8.79 -16.43
CA HIS A 268 -12.09 8.06 -17.19
C HIS A 268 -13.48 8.68 -16.97
N GLU A 269 -14.25 8.84 -18.05
CA GLU A 269 -15.63 9.33 -17.98
C GLU A 269 -16.53 8.41 -17.14
N ASP A 270 -16.23 7.11 -17.09
CA ASP A 270 -16.96 6.09 -16.34
C ASP A 270 -16.32 5.72 -14.99
N PHE A 271 -15.46 6.59 -14.43
CA PHE A 271 -14.74 6.36 -13.17
C PHE A 271 -15.64 5.87 -12.02
N GLU A 272 -16.77 6.54 -11.78
CA GLU A 272 -17.68 6.15 -10.68
C GLU A 272 -18.30 4.77 -10.92
N ASP A 273 -18.61 4.43 -12.16
CA ASP A 273 -19.13 3.11 -12.51
C ASP A 273 -18.06 2.03 -12.33
N ILE A 274 -16.81 2.30 -12.75
CA ILE A 274 -15.65 1.41 -12.51
C ILE A 274 -15.46 1.18 -11.02
N LYS A 275 -15.46 2.25 -10.22
CA LYS A 275 -15.30 2.18 -8.78
C LYS A 275 -16.37 1.31 -8.13
N ILE A 276 -17.65 1.53 -8.48
CA ILE A 276 -18.76 0.73 -7.95
C ILE A 276 -18.63 -0.75 -8.34
N ARG A 277 -18.20 -1.05 -9.59
CA ARG A 277 -17.96 -2.43 -10.04
C ARG A 277 -16.87 -3.10 -9.21
N ILE A 278 -15.73 -2.44 -9.02
CA ILE A 278 -14.60 -2.96 -8.24
C ILE A 278 -15.01 -3.16 -6.77
N GLU A 279 -15.69 -2.19 -6.15
CA GLU A 279 -16.17 -2.30 -4.77
C GLU A 279 -17.14 -3.48 -4.61
N THR A 280 -18.13 -3.60 -5.51
CA THR A 280 -19.12 -4.68 -5.48
C THR A 280 -18.48 -6.04 -5.71
N GLY A 281 -17.59 -6.15 -6.70
CA GLY A 281 -16.84 -7.38 -6.98
C GLY A 281 -15.97 -7.79 -5.80
N SER A 282 -15.28 -6.83 -5.17
CA SER A 282 -14.44 -7.07 -4.00
C SER A 282 -15.24 -7.56 -2.80
N GLU A 283 -16.47 -7.08 -2.61
CA GLU A 283 -17.34 -7.50 -1.51
C GLU A 283 -17.85 -8.94 -1.69
N ILE A 284 -18.11 -9.34 -2.93
CA ILE A 284 -18.47 -10.73 -3.25
C ILE A 284 -17.29 -11.65 -2.95
N LEU A 285 -16.12 -11.33 -3.51
CA LEU A 285 -14.91 -12.14 -3.33
C LEU A 285 -14.46 -12.18 -1.87
N TYR A 286 -14.55 -11.07 -1.14
CA TYR A 286 -14.23 -10.99 0.29
C TYR A 286 -15.03 -12.02 1.10
N LYS A 287 -16.34 -12.18 0.84
CA LYS A 287 -17.17 -13.19 1.53
C LYS A 287 -16.72 -14.62 1.24
N GLU A 288 -16.23 -14.89 0.03
CA GLU A 288 -15.66 -16.19 -0.33
C GLU A 288 -14.33 -16.42 0.38
N LEU A 289 -13.46 -15.40 0.41
CA LEU A 289 -12.17 -15.44 1.09
C LEU A 289 -12.32 -15.66 2.60
N VAL A 290 -13.28 -15.00 3.27
CA VAL A 290 -13.56 -15.24 4.69
C VAL A 290 -13.96 -16.68 4.94
N ARG A 291 -14.88 -17.24 4.14
CA ARG A 291 -15.27 -18.65 4.28
C ARG A 291 -14.09 -19.60 4.08
N ARG A 292 -13.24 -19.33 3.07
CA ARG A 292 -12.03 -20.12 2.82
C ARG A 292 -11.06 -20.02 4.00
N TRP A 293 -10.83 -18.82 4.50
CA TRP A 293 -9.94 -18.54 5.63
C TRP A 293 -10.39 -19.28 6.90
N GLU A 294 -11.65 -19.13 7.28
CA GLU A 294 -12.24 -19.77 8.45
C GLU A 294 -12.15 -21.29 8.34
N HIS A 295 -12.52 -21.83 7.18
CA HIS A 295 -12.47 -23.27 6.91
C HIS A 295 -11.05 -23.84 7.01
N GLU A 296 -10.07 -23.21 6.33
CA GLU A 296 -8.70 -23.71 6.29
C GLU A 296 -8.03 -23.61 7.66
N ARG A 297 -8.24 -22.52 8.41
CA ARG A 297 -7.67 -22.40 9.76
C ARG A 297 -8.31 -23.35 10.75
N GLU A 298 -9.63 -23.55 10.69
CA GLU A 298 -10.30 -24.57 11.49
C GLU A 298 -9.77 -25.98 11.14
N TYR A 299 -9.61 -26.29 9.85
CA TYR A 299 -9.10 -27.57 9.38
C TYR A 299 -7.69 -27.89 9.89
N TYR A 300 -6.80 -26.90 9.92
CA TYR A 300 -5.43 -27.06 10.45
C TYR A 300 -5.31 -26.82 11.96
N GLY A 301 -6.40 -26.47 12.66
CA GLY A 301 -6.41 -26.27 14.11
C GLY A 301 -5.75 -24.97 14.56
N PHE A 302 -5.76 -23.93 13.73
CA PHE A 302 -5.24 -22.62 14.05
C PHE A 302 -6.34 -21.64 14.47
N ASP A 303 -5.99 -20.66 15.30
CA ASP A 303 -6.94 -19.59 15.68
C ASP A 303 -7.40 -18.82 14.45
N ILE A 304 -8.72 -18.74 14.22
CA ILE A 304 -9.29 -18.08 13.05
C ILE A 304 -8.99 -16.58 13.04
N TYR A 305 -9.05 -15.95 14.20
CA TYR A 305 -8.80 -14.52 14.39
C TYR A 305 -7.79 -14.39 15.53
N PRO A 306 -6.48 -14.50 15.24
CA PRO A 306 -5.45 -14.37 16.25
C PRO A 306 -5.55 -13.01 16.95
N ASP A 307 -5.17 -12.98 18.22
CA ASP A 307 -5.14 -11.80 19.06
C ASP A 307 -3.70 -11.63 19.56
N TYR A 308 -2.91 -10.89 18.79
CA TYR A 308 -1.45 -10.85 18.91
C TYR A 308 -1.00 -9.93 20.05
N LEU A 309 -1.64 -8.77 20.21
CA LEU A 309 -1.26 -7.77 21.19
C LEU A 309 -2.22 -7.80 22.38
N GLN A 310 -1.69 -8.07 23.57
CA GLN A 310 -2.50 -8.15 24.79
C GLN A 310 -1.85 -7.37 25.94
N GLY A 311 -2.68 -6.73 26.77
CA GLY A 311 -2.23 -6.01 27.96
C GLY A 311 -1.28 -4.86 27.62
N GLU A 312 -0.14 -4.78 28.31
CA GLU A 312 0.85 -3.69 28.10
C GLU A 312 1.38 -3.62 26.66
N LEU A 313 1.32 -4.73 25.91
CA LEU A 313 1.76 -4.76 24.53
C LEU A 313 0.74 -4.15 23.56
N GLU A 314 -0.55 -4.23 23.90
CA GLU A 314 -1.62 -3.54 23.18
C GLU A 314 -1.47 -2.01 23.35
N ASP A 315 -1.24 -1.56 24.58
CA ASP A 315 -0.96 -0.15 24.88
C ASP A 315 0.28 0.36 24.12
N TYR A 316 1.36 -0.43 24.12
CA TYR A 316 2.57 -0.12 23.35
C TYR A 316 2.28 -0.05 21.84
N GLY A 317 1.57 -1.03 21.29
CA GLY A 317 1.20 -1.08 19.89
C GLY A 317 0.37 0.14 19.46
N ASN A 318 -0.57 0.58 20.30
CA ASN A 318 -1.38 1.77 20.04
C ASN A 318 -0.52 3.04 20.06
N ALA A 319 0.40 3.19 21.02
CA ALA A 319 1.35 4.31 21.03
C ALA A 319 2.29 4.29 19.81
N TYR A 320 2.71 3.10 19.39
CA TYR A 320 3.51 2.91 18.18
C TYR A 320 2.73 3.33 16.93
N LEU A 321 1.44 2.96 16.83
CA LEU A 321 0.56 3.40 15.75
C LEU A 321 0.41 4.92 15.71
N GLU A 322 0.22 5.57 16.86
CA GLU A 322 0.18 7.04 16.94
C GLU A 322 1.46 7.68 16.42
N CYS A 323 2.64 7.14 16.77
CA CYS A 323 3.91 7.58 16.19
C CYS A 323 3.98 7.30 14.67
N HIS A 324 3.42 6.18 14.21
CA HIS A 324 3.46 5.77 12.81
C HIS A 324 2.63 6.66 11.89
N LEU A 325 1.54 7.24 12.39
CA LEU A 325 0.64 8.09 11.61
C LEU A 325 1.09 9.57 11.53
N ARG A 326 2.22 9.94 12.15
CA ARG A 326 2.78 11.30 12.14
C ARG A 326 3.54 11.64 10.86
#